data_AF-A0AAW1D3D5-F1
#
_entry.id   AF-A0AAW1D3D5-F1
#
_cell.length_a   1.000
_cell.length_b   1.000
_cell.length_c   1.000
_cell.angle_alpha   90.00
_cell.angle_beta   90.00
_cell.angle_gamma   90.00
#
_symmetry.space_group_name_H-M   'P 1'
#
loop_
_entity.id
_entity.type
_entity.pdbx_description
1 polymer ?
#
loop_
_entity_poly.entity_id
_entity_poly.type
_entity_poly.pdbx_seq_one_letter_code
_entity_poly.pdbx_strand_id
1 'polypeptide(L)' 'MSPVAFKCRLCGKTVSNKWHHAHSHWSATVACPYCPHVYTRKDNLKYHIKAKHSISSHLISST' A
#
# COMPACT_ATOMS: atom_id res chain seq x y z
N MET A 1 2.64 -27.08 -21.32
CA MET A 1 3.74 -26.59 -20.47
C MET A 1 3.14 -26.10 -19.16
N SER A 2 3.52 -26.67 -18.02
CA SER A 2 3.00 -26.23 -16.72
C SER A 2 3.53 -24.83 -16.39
N PRO A 3 2.70 -23.89 -15.90
CA PRO A 3 3.16 -22.55 -15.56
C PRO A 3 4.23 -22.65 -14.47
N VAL A 4 5.38 -22.02 -14.71
CA VAL A 4 6.47 -21.98 -13.72
C VAL A 4 5.97 -21.23 -12.49
N ALA A 5 5.97 -21.92 -11.36
CA ALA A 5 5.54 -21.38 -10.08
C ALA A 5 6.75 -21.18 -9.17
N PHE A 6 6.78 -20.05 -8.47
CA PHE A 6 7.86 -19.64 -7.59
C PHE A 6 7.35 -19.58 -6.14
N LYS A 7 8.08 -20.21 -5.21
CA LYS A 7 7.78 -20.11 -3.78
C LYS A 7 8.48 -18.89 -3.18
N CYS A 8 7.71 -17.99 -2.57
CA CYS A 8 8.23 -16.82 -1.88
C CYS A 8 8.91 -17.22 -0.56
N ARG A 9 10.12 -16.70 -0.31
CA ARG A 9 10.86 -16.93 0.95
C ARG A 9 10.42 -16.02 2.11
N LEU A 10 9.75 -14.90 1.82
CA LEU A 10 9.29 -13.95 2.84
C LEU A 10 7.96 -14.40 3.48
N CYS A 11 7.04 -14.97 2.69
CA CYS A 11 5.71 -15.36 3.18
C CYS A 11 5.28 -16.79 2.80
N GLY A 12 6.12 -17.56 2.12
CA GLY A 12 5.85 -18.96 1.78
C GLY A 12 4.89 -19.19 0.61
N LYS A 13 4.24 -18.15 0.06
CA LYS A 13 3.25 -18.29 -1.03
C LYS A 13 3.88 -18.74 -2.34
N THR A 14 3.19 -19.63 -3.05
CA THR A 14 3.53 -20.04 -4.43
C THR A 14 2.83 -19.13 -5.42
N VAL A 15 3.58 -18.48 -6.31
CA VAL A 15 3.08 -17.48 -7.27
C VAL A 15 3.65 -17.70 -8.66
N SER A 16 2.92 -17.33 -9.71
CA SER A 16 3.39 -17.41 -11.10
C SER A 16 4.39 -16.31 -11.48
N ASN A 17 4.33 -15.16 -10.80
CA ASN A 17 5.23 -14.03 -11.04
C ASN A 17 5.87 -13.54 -9.73
N LYS A 18 7.15 -13.89 -9.53
CA LYS A 18 7.90 -13.51 -8.32
C LYS A 18 8.14 -12.01 -8.19
N TRP A 19 8.30 -11.28 -9.31
CA TRP A 19 8.61 -9.84 -9.29
C TRP A 19 7.39 -9.02 -8.89
N HIS A 20 6.24 -9.30 -9.51
CA HIS A 20 4.98 -8.66 -9.13
C HIS A 20 4.64 -8.93 -7.66
N HIS A 21 4.83 -10.17 -7.21
CA HIS A 21 4.63 -10.53 -5.82
C HIS A 21 5.60 -9.82 -4.85
N ALA A 22 6.86 -9.59 -5.24
CA ALA A 22 7.82 -8.89 -4.39
C ALA A 22 7.35 -7.49 -4.00
N HIS A 23 6.67 -6.78 -4.93
CA HIS A 23 6.09 -5.47 -4.64
C HIS A 23 5.03 -5.48 -3.53
N SER A 24 4.35 -6.61 -3.25
CA SER A 24 3.40 -6.64 -2.12
C SER A 24 4.11 -6.55 -0.77
N HIS A 25 5.35 -7.06 -0.68
CA HIS A 25 6.14 -7.01 0.56
C HIS A 25 6.74 -5.64 0.81
N TRP A 26 7.09 -4.93 -0.26
CA TRP A 26 7.68 -3.59 -0.20
C TRP A 26 6.71 -2.49 -0.62
N SER A 27 5.41 -2.76 -0.55
CA SER A 27 4.41 -1.75 -0.86
C SER A 27 4.57 -0.60 0.14
N ALA A 28 4.99 0.56 -0.36
CA ALA A 28 5.21 1.71 0.48
C ALA A 28 3.90 2.09 1.14
N THR A 29 3.87 2.01 2.47
CA THR A 29 2.74 2.45 3.24
C THR A 29 2.84 3.95 3.52
N VAL A 30 1.69 4.60 3.61
CA VAL A 30 1.56 6.03 3.91
C VAL A 30 0.71 6.15 5.17
N ALA A 31 1.31 6.67 6.23
CA ALA A 31 0.64 6.89 7.50
C ALA A 31 -0.21 8.16 7.45
N CYS A 32 -1.33 8.16 8.17
CA CYS A 32 -2.08 9.38 8.43
C CYS A 32 -1.32 10.26 9.42
N PRO A 33 -1.18 11.58 9.17
CA PRO A 33 -0.48 12.46 10.11
C PRO A 33 -1.33 12.81 11.35
N TYR A 34 -2.61 12.46 11.38
CA TYR A 34 -3.54 12.83 12.45
C TYR A 34 -4.00 11.66 13.32
N CYS A 35 -3.69 10.42 12.92
CA CYS A 35 -4.12 9.22 13.63
C CYS A 35 -3.23 8.02 13.26
N PRO A 36 -3.31 6.88 13.99
CA PRO A 36 -2.41 5.74 13.77
C PRO A 36 -2.77 4.88 12.53
N HIS A 37 -3.71 5.31 11.69
CA HIS A 37 -4.08 4.55 10.49
C HIS A 37 -3.01 4.65 9.40
N VAL A 38 -2.75 3.51 8.76
CA VAL A 38 -1.76 3.35 7.69
C VAL A 38 -2.44 2.80 6.45
N TYR A 39 -2.09 3.35 5.29
CA TYR A 39 -2.69 3.02 4.00
C TYR A 39 -1.63 2.57 3.00
N THR A 40 -1.98 1.66 2.09
CA THR A 40 -1.09 1.25 0.98
C THR A 40 -1.18 2.16 -0.25
N ARG A 41 -2.15 3.09 -0.27
CA ARG A 41 -2.39 3.99 -1.39
C ARG A 41 -2.70 5.41 -0.92
N LYS A 42 -2.17 6.41 -1.64
CA LYS A 42 -2.33 7.85 -1.32
C LYS A 42 -3.77 8.34 -1.45
N ASP A 43 -4.54 7.84 -2.41
CA ASP A 43 -5.95 8.23 -2.62
C ASP A 43 -6.85 7.77 -1.45
N ASN A 44 -6.63 6.54 -0.95
CA ASN A 44 -7.33 6.05 0.23
C ASN A 44 -7.02 6.91 1.47
N LEU A 45 -5.76 7.32 1.65
CA LEU A 45 -5.39 8.24 2.72
C LEU A 45 -6.08 9.60 2.57
N LYS A 46 -6.13 10.18 1.37
CA LYS A 46 -6.82 11.46 1.12
C LYS A 46 -8.31 11.37 1.46
N TYR A 47 -8.97 10.29 1.05
CA TYR A 47 -10.38 10.06 1.39
C TYR A 47 -10.57 9.93 2.91
N HIS A 48 -9.72 9.15 3.57
CA HIS A 48 -9.74 9.01 5.03
C HIS A 48 -9.59 10.36 5.74
N ILE A 49 -8.60 11.17 5.36
CA ILE A 49 -8.39 12.50 5.96
C ILE A 49 -9.62 13.38 5.76
N LYS A 50 -10.20 13.40 4.55
CA LYS A 50 -11.41 14.18 4.27
C LYS A 50 -12.60 13.72 5.12
N ALA A 51 -12.79 12.42 5.30
CA ALA A 51 -13.95 11.84 5.98
C ALA A 51 -13.82 11.79 7.52
N LYS A 52 -12.61 11.65 8.06
CA LYS A 52 -12.36 11.44 9.49
C LYS A 52 -11.69 12.63 10.18
N HIS A 53 -11.02 13.49 9.43
CA HIS A 53 -10.31 14.66 9.98
C HIS A 53 -10.88 15.98 9.47
N SER A 54 -11.92 15.98 8.63
CA SER A 54 -12.64 17.18 8.15
C SER A 54 -11.72 18.31 7.64
N ILE A 55 -10.58 17.95 7.03
CA ILE A 55 -9.59 18.92 6.55
C ILE A 55 -9.87 19.21 5.08
N SER A 56 -10.14 20.48 4.77
CA SER A 56 -10.30 20.94 3.39
C SER A 56 -8.98 20.79 2.64
N SER A 57 -9.07 20.20 1.45
CA SER A 57 -8.03 19.52 0.65
C SER A 57 -6.79 20.34 0.21
N HIS A 58 -6.55 21.54 0.76
CA HIS A 58 -5.50 22.47 0.30
C HIS A 58 -4.14 22.35 1.01
N LEU A 59 -3.99 21.50 2.03
CA LEU A 59 -2.76 21.43 2.84
C LEU A 59 -1.91 20.14 2.67
N ILE A 60 -2.32 19.22 1.79
CA ILE A 60 -1.60 17.94 1.58
C ILE A 60 -0.69 17.94 0.33
N SER A 61 -0.37 19.11 -0.20
CA SER A 61 0.59 19.27 -1.29
C SER A 61 1.79 20.08 -0.79
N SER A 62 2.65 19.50 0.04
CA SER A 62 4.01 19.99 0.24
C SER A 62 4.86 18.84 0.77
N THR A 63 5.94 18.60 0.02
CA THR A 63 7.02 17.61 0.17
C THR A 63 6.66 16.13 -0.06
#